data_AF-A0A5B0KJK9-F1
#
_entry.id   AF-A0A5B0KJK9-F1
#
_cell.length_a   1.000
_cell.length_b   1.000
_cell.length_c   1.000
_cell.angle_alpha   90.00
_cell.angle_beta   90.00
_cell.angle_gamma   90.00
#
_symmetry.space_group_name_H-M   'P 1'
#
loop_
_entity.id
_entity.type
_entity.pdbx_description
1 polymer ?
#
loop_
_entity_poly.entity_id
_entity_poly.type
_entity_poly.pdbx_seq_one_letter_code
_entity_poly.pdbx_strand_id
1 'polypeptide(L)'
;MIGRITKTGDRSIRRLLVIGATSVIRFARTKAPGDAEWLKRMLDRKPVRLVTVALANKMARIAWAVLTSGEDYRSSRTATAVA
;
A
#
# COMPACT_ATOMS: atom_id res chain seq x y z
N MET A 1 19.48 -4.94 -1.29
CA MET A 1 18.96 -3.98 -2.29
C MET A 1 17.55 -4.38 -2.70
N ILE A 2 16.57 -3.51 -2.47
CA ILE A 2 15.12 -3.82 -2.63
C ILE A 2 14.67 -3.58 -4.08
N GLY A 3 15.48 -4.02 -5.05
CA GLY A 3 15.20 -3.75 -6.46
C GLY A 3 13.87 -4.37 -6.88
N ARG A 4 12.96 -3.54 -7.42
CA ARG A 4 11.76 -3.87 -8.22
C ARG A 4 11.04 -5.17 -7.82
N ILE A 5 9.76 -5.08 -7.41
CA ILE A 5 8.84 -6.23 -7.42
C ILE A 5 8.71 -6.73 -8.86
N THR A 6 9.65 -7.56 -9.24
CA THR A 6 9.74 -8.35 -10.44
C THR A 6 9.73 -9.79 -9.98
N LYS A 7 9.60 -10.71 -10.93
CA LYS A 7 9.59 -12.16 -10.67
C LYS A 7 10.82 -12.62 -9.84
N THR A 8 11.89 -11.81 -9.80
CA THR A 8 13.17 -11.97 -9.07
C THR A 8 13.28 -11.17 -7.75
N GLY A 9 12.23 -10.46 -7.33
CA GLY A 9 12.16 -9.87 -5.99
C GLY A 9 11.76 -10.92 -4.95
N ASP A 10 12.34 -10.85 -3.74
CA ASP A 10 12.12 -11.80 -2.65
C ASP A 10 10.63 -12.14 -2.51
N ARG A 11 10.32 -13.43 -2.74
CA ARG A 11 8.96 -13.97 -2.68
C ARG A 11 8.32 -13.71 -1.31
N SER A 12 9.14 -13.65 -0.26
CA SER A 12 8.75 -13.38 1.13
C SER A 12 8.26 -11.95 1.28
N ILE A 13 9.00 -10.95 0.76
CA ILE A 13 8.59 -9.55 0.80
C ILE A 13 7.27 -9.35 0.05
N ARG A 14 7.14 -9.95 -1.14
CA ARG A 14 5.89 -9.88 -1.90
C ARG A 14 4.71 -10.49 -1.12
N ARG A 15 4.93 -11.64 -0.48
CA ARG A 15 3.91 -12.30 0.35
C ARG A 15 3.51 -11.41 1.53
N LEU A 16 4.46 -10.83 2.24
CA LEU A 16 4.21 -9.91 3.35
C LEU A 16 3.42 -8.68 2.91
N LEU A 17 3.78 -8.07 1.77
CA LEU A 17 3.06 -6.92 1.22
C LEU A 17 1.62 -7.26 0.82
N VAL A 18 1.39 -8.45 0.26
CA VAL A 18 0.03 -8.92 -0.08
C VAL A 18 -0.79 -9.19 1.17
N ILE A 19 -0.20 -9.78 2.21
CA ILE A 19 -0.86 -10.00 3.51
C ILE A 19 -1.22 -8.64 4.13
N GLY A 20 -0.28 -7.69 4.17
CA GLY A 20 -0.53 -6.32 4.66
C GLY A 20 -1.64 -5.62 3.89
N ALA A 21 -1.63 -5.70 2.56
CA ALA A 21 -2.69 -5.15 1.70
C ALA A 21 -4.06 -5.80 1.98
N THR A 22 -4.10 -7.10 2.27
CA THR A 22 -5.33 -7.81 2.61
C THR A 22 -5.92 -7.29 3.92
N SER A 23 -5.08 -7.05 4.93
CA SER A 23 -5.50 -6.44 6.21
C SER A 23 -6.06 -5.03 6.02
N VAL A 24 -5.42 -4.21 5.18
CA VAL A 24 -5.91 -2.85 4.86
C VAL A 24 -7.25 -2.88 4.15
N ILE A 25 -7.44 -3.80 3.20
CA ILE A 25 -8.74 -4.00 2.52
C ILE A 25 -9.81 -4.43 3.50
N ARG A 26 -9.50 -5.36 4.42
CA ARG A 26 -10.43 -5.76 5.48
C ARG A 26 -10.83 -4.57 6.35
N PHE A 27 -9.87 -3.75 6.76
CA PHE A 27 -10.13 -2.54 7.53
C PHE A 27 -11.00 -1.55 6.76
N ALA A 28 -10.70 -1.28 5.49
CA ALA A 28 -11.48 -0.36 4.65
C ALA A 28 -12.92 -0.84 4.41
N ARG A 29 -13.19 -2.15 4.43
CA ARG A 29 -14.57 -2.65 4.36
C ARG A 29 -15.37 -2.44 5.64
N THR A 30 -14.72 -2.45 6.80
CA THR A 30 -15.40 -2.40 8.11
C THR A 30 -15.45 -0.98 8.68
N LYS A 31 -14.40 -0.19 8.50
CA LYS A 31 -14.25 1.18 9.00
C LYS A 31 -13.44 1.98 7.99
N ALA A 32 -14.04 2.45 6.91
CA ALA A 32 -13.36 3.38 6.01
C ALA A 32 -13.44 4.81 6.58
N PRO A 33 -12.38 5.37 7.22
CA PRO A 33 -12.24 6.82 7.33
C PRO A 33 -12.06 7.41 5.91
N GLY A 34 -12.23 8.73 5.75
CA GLY A 34 -12.19 9.41 4.45
C GLY A 34 -11.00 9.04 3.54
N ASP A 35 -9.83 8.77 4.12
CA ASP A 35 -8.61 8.35 3.41
C ASP A 35 -8.69 6.95 2.79
N ALA A 36 -9.61 6.09 3.24
CA ALA A 36 -9.83 4.75 2.71
C ALA A 36 -11.06 4.67 1.79
N GLU A 37 -11.79 5.78 1.61
CA GLU A 37 -13.00 5.84 0.77
C GLU A 37 -12.69 5.54 -0.71
N TRP A 38 -11.50 5.92 -1.20
CA TRP A 38 -11.07 5.56 -2.55
C TRP A 38 -10.89 4.05 -2.73
N LEU A 39 -10.48 3.34 -1.66
CA LEU A 39 -10.27 1.90 -1.69
C LEU A 39 -11.62 1.17 -1.69
N LYS A 40 -12.58 1.66 -0.90
CA LYS A 40 -13.97 1.19 -0.93
C LYS A 40 -14.59 1.35 -2.32
N ARG A 41 -14.50 2.56 -2.90
CA ARG A 41 -14.95 2.83 -4.29
C ARG A 41 -14.28 1.93 -5.34
N MET A 42 -13.03 1.52 -5.11
CA MET A 42 -12.33 0.61 -6.02
C MET A 42 -12.81 -0.84 -5.85
N LEU A 43 -13.10 -1.27 -4.63
CA LEU A 43 -13.65 -2.59 -4.33
C LEU A 43 -15.08 -2.77 -4.88
N ASP A 44 -15.86 -1.69 -4.97
CA ASP A 44 -17.18 -1.72 -5.59
C ASP A 44 -17.13 -1.96 -7.11
N ARG A 45 -16.01 -1.59 -7.76
CA ARG A 45 -15.87 -1.63 -9.23
C ARG A 45 -14.97 -2.76 -9.73
N LYS A 46 -14.12 -3.34 -8.87
CA LYS A 46 -13.09 -4.30 -9.27
C LYS A 46 -13.01 -5.49 -8.32
N PRO A 47 -12.67 -6.69 -8.83
CA PRO A 47 -12.41 -7.87 -8.02
C PRO A 47 -11.38 -7.60 -6.92
N VAL A 48 -11.68 -8.06 -5.70
CA VAL A 48 -10.85 -7.86 -4.50
C VAL A 48 -9.39 -8.24 -4.73
N ARG A 49 -9.13 -9.38 -5.39
CA ARG A 49 -7.77 -9.85 -5.66
C ARG A 49 -6.93 -8.86 -6.48
N LEU A 50 -7.54 -8.18 -7.45
CA LEU A 50 -6.85 -7.17 -8.26
C LEU A 50 -6.53 -5.93 -7.41
N VAL A 51 -7.47 -5.52 -6.57
CA VAL A 51 -7.28 -4.38 -5.65
C VAL A 51 -6.19 -4.68 -4.63
N THR A 52 -6.13 -5.91 -4.08
CA THR A 52 -5.07 -6.34 -3.15
C THR A 52 -3.69 -6.25 -3.79
N VAL A 53 -3.54 -6.76 -5.02
CA VAL A 53 -2.25 -6.73 -5.73
C VAL A 53 -1.84 -5.30 -6.06
N ALA A 54 -2.78 -4.47 -6.52
CA ALA A 54 -2.52 -3.06 -6.80
C ALA A 54 -2.09 -2.30 -5.53
N LEU A 55 -2.75 -2.55 -4.40
CA LEU A 55 -2.41 -1.96 -3.12
C LEU A 55 -1.02 -2.41 -2.64
N ALA A 56 -0.70 -3.71 -2.75
CA ALA A 56 0.62 -4.23 -2.43
C ALA A 56 1.72 -3.57 -3.29
N ASN A 57 1.46 -3.35 -4.58
CA ASN A 57 2.39 -2.65 -5.47
C ASN A 57 2.58 -1.18 -5.06
N LYS A 58 1.51 -0.49 -4.64
CA LYS A 58 1.61 0.88 -4.09
C LYS A 58 2.49 0.90 -2.84
N MET A 59 2.24 0.00 -1.89
CA MET A 59 3.03 -0.12 -0.65
C MET A 59 4.51 -0.39 -0.95
N ALA A 60 4.79 -1.22 -1.94
CA ALA A 60 6.16 -1.50 -2.38
C ALA A 60 6.89 -0.28 -2.92
N ARG A 61 6.22 0.55 -3.72
CA ARG A 61 6.81 1.78 -4.26
C ARG A 61 7.08 2.80 -3.18
N ILE A 62 6.18 2.90 -2.19
CA ILE A 62 6.38 3.74 -1.00
C ILE A 62 7.59 3.25 -0.21
N ALA A 63 7.63 1.96 0.12
CA ALA A 63 8.75 1.36 0.83
C ALA A 63 10.06 1.57 0.09
N TRP A 64 10.09 1.33 -1.23
CA TRP A 64 11.25 1.59 -2.07
C TRP A 64 11.69 3.05 -1.99
N ALA A 65 10.76 4.00 -2.16
CA ALA A 65 11.08 5.42 -2.10
C ALA A 65 11.67 5.83 -0.74
N VAL A 66 11.10 5.36 0.37
CA VAL A 66 11.64 5.59 1.73
C VAL A 66 13.05 5.00 1.85
N LEU A 67 13.22 3.75 1.42
CA LEU A 67 14.48 3.03 1.55
C LEU A 67 15.59 3.59 0.65
N THR A 68 15.24 4.23 -0.47
CA THR A 68 16.22 4.87 -1.38
C THR A 68 16.44 6.34 -1.11
N SER A 69 15.49 7.06 -0.52
CA SER A 69 15.63 8.49 -0.21
C SER A 69 16.46 8.73 1.04
N GLY A 70 16.52 7.76 1.97
CA GLY A 70 17.17 7.96 3.26
C GLY A 70 16.43 8.93 4.18
N GLU A 71 15.24 9.37 3.77
CA GLU A 71 14.36 10.20 4.58
C GLU A 71 13.37 9.33 5.35
N ASP A 72 12.96 9.81 6.53
CA ASP A 72 11.92 9.16 7.30
C ASP A 72 10.59 9.15 6.55
N TYR A 73 9.79 8.10 6.78
CA TYR A 73 8.46 8.00 6.20
C TYR A 73 7.58 9.17 6.65
N ARG A 74 7.38 10.14 5.75
CA ARG A 74 6.45 11.25 5.95
C ARG A 74 5.07 10.84 5.50
N SER A 75 4.16 10.64 6.45
CA SER A 75 2.76 10.46 6.12
C SER A 75 2.23 11.78 5.55
N SER A 76 1.44 11.74 4.47
CA SER A 76 0.83 12.94 3.89
C SER A 76 -0.01 13.73 4.91
N ARG A 77 -0.45 13.07 5.99
CA ARG A 77 -1.14 13.67 7.13
C ARG A 77 -0.25 14.61 7.96
N THR A 78 1.06 14.31 8.06
CA THR A 78 2.03 15.17 8.74
C THR A 78 2.47 16.34 7.85
N ALA A 79 2.50 16.14 6.53
CA ALA A 79 2.85 17.19 5.57
C ALA A 79 1.82 18.34 5.52
N THR A 80 0.54 18.06 5.80
CA THR A 80 -0.52 19.10 5.89
C THR A 80 -0.61 19.76 7.27
N ALA A 81 0.05 19.22 8.30
CA ALA A 81 0.02 19.76 9.66
C ALA A 81 1.07 20.86 9.93
N VAL A 82 1.80 21.30 8.89
CA VAL A 82 2.81 22.37 8.97
C VAL A 82 2.47 23.52 8.02
N ALA A 83 1.19 23.89 7.93
CA ALA A 83 0.73 25.07 7.20
C ALA A 83 -0.11 25.95 8.13
#